data_AF-A0A1G8ZSG4-F1
#
_entry.id   AF-A0A1G8ZSG4-F1
#
_cell.length_a   1.000
_cell.length_b   1.000
_cell.length_c   1.000
_cell.angle_alpha   90.00
_cell.angle_beta   90.00
_cell.angle_gamma   90.00
#
_symmetry.space_group_name_H-M   'P 1'
#
loop_
_entity.id
_entity.type
_entity.pdbx_description
1 polymer ?
#
loop_
_entity_poly.entity_id
_entity_poly.type
_entity_poly.pdbx_seq_one_letter_code
_entity_poly.pdbx_strand_id
1 'polypeptide(L)'
;MPITDFLLCTRVFDEFESLSPAQRHHAKTYATGLVAGRNKTVAGIAREVLPAQGKRAFNKFLTEYDWDEQEFNHERLEELQKHGETRWSQDGYIILDDTITEKAGDEVPGVGHFYDHAEGDTVWGQDLIYAFYADDKTAYPLTIRLYEQQDENDQNHDTKYDLAREIVTELQEEVDVRRHTYLFDSWFAHDSGLPEYIESYSKDWIVRLRSNRQVTYGGEAAASMRLQSASTRTSAMSMTTPTRSGRRSFLSPNWGTGSWSSPRKRPTKMKRSRSSPSLRKKSTHRPST
;
A
#
# COMPACT_ATOMS: atom_id res chain seq x y z
N MET A 1 28.16 -1.28 -13.24
CA MET A 1 28.29 -0.58 -14.53
C MET A 1 27.18 0.46 -14.58
N PRO A 2 27.41 1.64 -15.17
CA PRO A 2 26.35 2.59 -15.38
C PRO A 2 25.28 2.02 -16.33
N ILE A 3 24.03 2.43 -16.13
CA ILE A 3 22.90 2.18 -17.03
C ILE A 3 23.02 3.19 -18.16
N THR A 4 23.31 2.71 -19.36
CA THR A 4 23.64 3.58 -20.50
C THR A 4 22.41 4.16 -21.19
N ASP A 5 21.25 3.54 -21.02
CA ASP A 5 20.02 3.87 -21.73
C ASP A 5 18.81 3.80 -20.80
N PHE A 6 17.73 4.50 -21.16
CA PHE A 6 16.45 4.33 -20.48
C PHE A 6 15.88 2.93 -20.70
N LEU A 7 15.16 2.41 -19.72
CA LEU A 7 14.44 1.15 -19.87
C LEU A 7 13.34 1.29 -20.92
N LEU A 8 13.08 0.22 -21.69
CA LEU A 8 12.04 0.21 -22.71
C LEU A 8 10.66 0.55 -22.13
N CYS A 9 10.38 0.13 -20.90
CA CYS A 9 9.12 0.43 -20.22
C CYS A 9 8.89 1.92 -19.92
N THR A 10 9.93 2.76 -19.97
CA THR A 10 9.76 4.21 -19.76
C THR A 10 9.52 4.98 -21.06
N ARG A 11 9.46 4.31 -22.22
CA ARG A 11 9.17 4.96 -23.50
C ARG A 11 7.78 5.58 -23.55
N VAL A 12 6.83 5.00 -22.82
CA VAL A 12 5.46 5.51 -22.74
C VAL A 12 5.40 6.98 -22.28
N PHE A 13 6.34 7.42 -21.44
CA PHE A 13 6.38 8.82 -21.00
C PHE A 13 6.63 9.81 -22.13
N ASP A 14 7.03 9.38 -23.33
CA ASP A 14 7.08 10.25 -24.51
C ASP A 14 5.70 10.69 -25.00
N GLU A 15 4.65 9.94 -24.66
CA GLU A 15 3.27 10.17 -25.09
C GLU A 15 2.46 10.96 -24.04
N PHE A 16 3.07 11.29 -22.90
CA PHE A 16 2.40 11.90 -21.75
C PHE A 16 2.49 13.44 -21.85
N GLU A 17 1.37 14.06 -22.16
CA GLU A 17 1.21 15.50 -22.34
C GLU A 17 1.23 16.27 -21.01
N SER A 18 0.97 15.61 -19.87
CA SER A 18 1.14 16.17 -18.51
C SER A 18 2.57 16.64 -18.22
N LEU A 19 3.57 16.18 -18.99
CA LEU A 19 4.97 16.53 -18.82
C LEU A 19 5.53 17.24 -20.07
N SER A 20 6.29 18.31 -19.86
CA SER A 20 7.13 18.91 -20.91
C SER A 20 8.23 17.94 -21.38
N PRO A 21 8.83 18.14 -22.58
CA PRO A 21 9.91 17.27 -23.07
C PRO A 21 11.10 17.10 -22.09
N ALA A 22 11.45 18.16 -21.35
CA ALA A 22 12.50 18.10 -20.33
C ALA A 22 12.06 17.28 -19.10
N GLN A 23 10.81 17.43 -18.66
CA GLN A 23 10.25 16.64 -17.57
C GLN A 23 10.12 15.16 -17.94
N ARG A 24 9.69 14.82 -19.16
CA ARG A 24 9.65 13.43 -19.66
C ARG A 24 11.02 12.74 -19.54
N HIS A 25 12.09 13.47 -19.87
CA HIS A 25 13.46 12.98 -19.72
C HIS A 25 13.84 12.69 -18.25
N HIS A 26 13.45 13.57 -17.33
CA HIS A 26 13.67 13.37 -15.90
C HIS A 26 12.81 12.23 -15.33
N ALA A 27 11.54 12.12 -15.73
CA ALA A 27 10.66 11.00 -15.35
C ALA A 27 11.24 9.66 -15.79
N LYS A 28 11.72 9.55 -17.03
CA LYS A 28 12.43 8.37 -17.54
C LYS A 28 13.70 8.05 -16.75
N THR A 29 14.46 9.08 -16.39
CA THR A 29 15.66 8.94 -15.55
C THR A 29 15.31 8.38 -14.19
N TYR A 30 14.26 8.91 -13.55
CA TYR A 30 13.82 8.46 -12.23
C TYR A 30 13.31 7.03 -12.26
N ALA A 31 12.36 6.71 -13.14
CA ALA A 31 11.81 5.37 -13.26
C ALA A 31 12.87 4.32 -13.60
N THR A 32 13.79 4.63 -14.53
CA THR A 32 14.93 3.77 -14.84
C THR A 32 15.82 3.54 -13.60
N GLY A 33 16.12 4.59 -12.84
CA GLY A 33 16.88 4.49 -11.60
C GLY A 33 16.18 3.68 -10.50
N LEU A 34 14.86 3.87 -10.34
CA LEU A 34 14.03 3.13 -9.39
C LEU A 34 13.97 1.64 -9.71
N VAL A 35 13.94 1.26 -10.99
CA VAL A 35 13.91 -0.14 -11.39
C VAL A 35 15.32 -0.77 -11.41
N ALA A 36 16.26 -0.18 -12.15
CA ALA A 36 17.54 -0.81 -12.45
C ALA A 36 18.73 -0.29 -11.63
N GLY A 37 18.62 0.90 -11.01
CA GLY A 37 19.69 1.49 -10.22
C GLY A 37 20.02 0.66 -8.97
N ARG A 38 21.26 0.73 -8.49
CA ARG A 38 21.66 0.11 -7.20
C ARG A 38 21.48 1.08 -6.04
N ASN A 39 21.58 2.38 -6.32
CA ASN A 39 21.36 3.43 -5.33
C ASN A 39 20.14 4.28 -5.73
N LYS A 40 19.07 4.18 -4.93
CA LYS A 40 17.77 4.82 -5.18
C LYS A 40 17.69 6.29 -4.75
N THR A 41 18.76 6.84 -4.18
CA THR A 41 18.82 8.28 -3.91
C THR A 41 18.89 9.06 -5.23
N VAL A 42 18.38 10.29 -5.24
CA VAL A 42 18.46 11.20 -6.40
C VAL A 42 19.90 11.33 -6.91
N ALA A 43 20.87 11.46 -6.01
CA ALA A 43 22.28 11.54 -6.35
C ALA A 43 22.84 10.21 -6.92
N GLY A 44 22.37 9.08 -6.40
CA GLY A 44 22.71 7.75 -6.90
C GLY A 44 22.20 7.53 -8.31
N ILE A 45 20.90 7.76 -8.53
CA ILE A 45 20.23 7.62 -9.82
C ILE A 45 20.88 8.54 -10.86
N ALA A 46 21.09 9.82 -10.53
CA ALA A 46 21.70 10.78 -11.45
C ALA A 46 23.14 10.41 -11.86
N ARG A 47 23.84 9.59 -11.06
CA ARG A 47 25.18 9.10 -11.39
C ARG A 47 25.14 7.78 -12.15
N GLU A 48 24.16 6.93 -11.86
CA GLU A 48 24.08 5.58 -12.43
C GLU A 48 23.37 5.54 -13.78
N VAL A 49 22.47 6.47 -14.09
CA VAL A 49 21.72 6.53 -15.36
C VAL A 49 22.35 7.57 -16.29
N LEU A 50 23.03 7.14 -17.37
CA LEU A 50 23.87 7.99 -18.22
C LEU A 50 23.19 8.87 -19.28
N PRO A 51 21.86 8.88 -19.45
CA PRO A 51 21.20 10.05 -20.00
C PRO A 51 20.89 11.14 -18.96
N ALA A 52 21.14 10.96 -17.66
CA ALA A 52 20.76 11.96 -16.65
C ALA A 52 21.42 13.33 -16.91
N GLN A 53 20.61 14.35 -17.20
CA GLN A 53 21.05 15.72 -17.55
C GLN A 53 21.53 16.55 -16.32
N GLY A 54 22.11 15.88 -15.32
CA GLY A 54 22.71 16.49 -14.13
C GLY A 54 21.85 16.38 -12.88
N LYS A 55 22.52 16.12 -11.74
CA LYS A 55 21.90 15.93 -10.41
C LYS A 55 21.01 17.10 -9.99
N ARG A 56 21.40 18.35 -10.26
CA ARG A 56 20.67 19.54 -9.80
C ARG A 56 19.32 19.69 -10.50
N ALA A 57 19.29 19.61 -11.82
CA ALA A 57 18.06 19.68 -12.60
C ALA A 57 17.13 18.53 -12.24
N PHE A 58 17.70 17.33 -12.07
CA PHE A 58 16.95 16.15 -11.64
C PHE A 58 16.33 16.29 -10.24
N ASN A 59 17.04 16.90 -9.29
CA ASN A 59 16.47 17.18 -7.97
C ASN A 59 15.34 18.20 -8.06
N LYS A 60 15.53 19.28 -8.82
CA LYS A 60 14.49 20.30 -9.03
C LYS A 60 13.23 19.72 -9.66
N PHE A 61 13.37 18.79 -10.60
CA PHE A 61 12.22 18.08 -11.16
C PHE A 61 11.34 17.41 -10.10
N LEU A 62 11.94 16.81 -9.07
CA LEU A 62 11.21 16.11 -8.02
C LEU A 62 10.69 17.00 -6.89
N THR A 63 11.18 18.25 -6.77
CA THR A 63 10.90 19.09 -5.59
C THR A 63 10.42 20.50 -5.91
N GLU A 64 10.62 21.00 -7.13
CA GLU A 64 10.38 22.41 -7.49
C GLU A 64 9.65 22.59 -8.83
N TYR A 65 9.75 21.64 -9.76
CA TYR A 65 9.07 21.79 -11.05
C TYR A 65 7.59 21.53 -10.89
N ASP A 66 6.79 22.34 -11.57
CA ASP A 66 5.34 22.20 -11.62
C ASP A 66 4.95 21.17 -12.68
N TRP A 67 4.26 20.12 -12.26
CA TRP A 67 3.63 19.12 -13.13
C TRP A 67 2.43 18.56 -12.39
N ASP A 68 1.37 18.26 -13.15
CA ASP A 68 0.14 17.74 -12.58
C ASP A 68 0.32 16.24 -12.29
N GLU A 69 0.45 15.90 -11.01
CA GLU A 69 0.64 14.51 -10.57
C GLU A 69 -0.59 13.64 -10.85
N GLN A 70 -1.79 14.24 -10.80
CA GLN A 70 -3.04 13.54 -11.06
C GLN A 70 -3.19 13.26 -12.56
N GLU A 71 -2.96 14.26 -13.41
CA GLU A 71 -2.99 14.10 -14.87
C GLU A 71 -1.95 13.08 -15.34
N PHE A 72 -0.71 13.14 -14.82
CA PHE A 72 0.33 12.15 -15.11
C PHE A 72 -0.09 10.73 -14.70
N ASN A 73 -0.79 10.60 -13.56
CA ASN A 73 -1.31 9.32 -13.13
C ASN A 73 -2.47 8.83 -14.01
N HIS A 74 -3.36 9.72 -14.47
CA HIS A 74 -4.44 9.36 -15.38
C HIS A 74 -3.91 8.87 -16.71
N GLU A 75 -2.93 9.55 -17.31
CA GLU A 75 -2.24 9.09 -18.53
C GLU A 75 -1.61 7.70 -18.33
N ARG A 76 -1.02 7.44 -17.15
CA ARG A 76 -0.52 6.11 -16.78
C ARG A 76 -1.65 5.07 -16.76
N LEU A 77 -2.79 5.38 -16.17
CA LEU A 77 -3.93 4.44 -16.11
C LEU A 77 -4.54 4.20 -17.49
N GLU A 78 -4.68 5.24 -18.31
CA GLU A 78 -5.13 5.15 -19.69
C GLU A 78 -4.22 4.27 -20.53
N GLU A 79 -2.90 4.43 -20.41
CA GLU A 79 -1.94 3.55 -21.07
C GLU A 79 -2.15 2.09 -20.67
N LEU A 80 -2.29 1.81 -19.37
CA LEU A 80 -2.50 0.45 -18.89
C LEU A 80 -3.78 -0.17 -19.49
N GLN A 81 -4.79 0.63 -19.84
CA GLN A 81 -6.00 0.12 -20.49
C GLN A 81 -5.80 -0.27 -21.97
N LYS A 82 -4.74 0.21 -22.64
CA LYS A 82 -4.43 -0.14 -24.03
C LYS A 82 -3.90 -1.57 -24.19
N HIS A 83 -3.36 -2.18 -23.12
CA HIS A 83 -2.72 -3.50 -23.16
C HIS A 83 -3.57 -4.58 -22.52
N GLY A 84 -3.76 -5.73 -23.20
CA GLY A 84 -4.64 -6.80 -22.71
C GLY A 84 -4.26 -7.43 -21.37
N GLU A 85 -2.98 -7.40 -21.01
CA GLU A 85 -2.44 -7.95 -19.75
C GLU A 85 -2.65 -7.02 -18.55
N THR A 86 -2.89 -5.74 -18.79
CA THR A 86 -3.08 -4.73 -17.73
C THR A 86 -4.47 -4.09 -17.76
N ARG A 87 -5.20 -4.22 -18.88
CA ARG A 87 -6.56 -3.70 -19.00
C ARG A 87 -7.46 -4.37 -17.98
N TRP A 88 -8.29 -3.56 -17.34
CA TRP A 88 -9.24 -4.01 -16.35
C TRP A 88 -10.18 -5.10 -16.88
N SER A 89 -10.38 -6.10 -16.03
CA SER A 89 -11.31 -7.20 -16.20
C SER A 89 -12.65 -6.88 -15.55
N GLN A 90 -13.73 -7.50 -16.04
CA GLN A 90 -15.05 -7.35 -15.39
C GLN A 90 -15.12 -7.99 -14.00
N ASP A 91 -14.23 -8.94 -13.72
CA ASP A 91 -14.14 -9.64 -12.44
C ASP A 91 -13.06 -9.05 -11.52
N GLY A 92 -12.51 -7.88 -11.87
CA GLY A 92 -11.51 -7.20 -11.06
C GLY A 92 -12.09 -6.50 -9.83
N TYR A 93 -11.21 -6.20 -8.88
CA TYR A 93 -11.55 -5.53 -7.63
C TYR A 93 -10.75 -4.24 -7.47
N ILE A 94 -11.37 -3.25 -6.82
CA ILE A 94 -10.67 -2.07 -6.30
C ILE A 94 -10.51 -2.28 -4.80
N ILE A 95 -9.28 -2.29 -4.31
CA ILE A 95 -8.96 -2.43 -2.90
C ILE A 95 -8.68 -1.03 -2.35
N LEU A 96 -9.37 -0.64 -1.29
CA LEU A 96 -9.07 0.56 -0.50
C LEU A 96 -8.46 0.11 0.83
N ASP A 97 -7.30 0.66 1.14
CA ASP A 97 -6.55 0.33 2.35
C ASP A 97 -5.60 1.50 2.69
N ASP A 98 -4.98 1.43 3.87
CA ASP A 98 -3.93 2.34 4.30
C ASP A 98 -2.62 1.63 4.63
N THR A 99 -1.52 2.37 4.62
CA THR A 99 -0.22 1.86 5.05
C THR A 99 0.64 2.93 5.69
N ILE A 100 1.24 2.61 6.83
CA ILE A 100 2.20 3.47 7.51
C ILE A 100 3.61 3.08 7.07
N THR A 101 4.35 4.04 6.52
CA THR A 101 5.76 3.88 6.19
C THR A 101 6.61 4.60 7.24
N GLU A 102 7.25 3.83 8.11
CA GLU A 102 8.17 4.36 9.13
C GLU A 102 9.29 5.22 8.52
N LYS A 103 9.61 6.33 9.20
CA LYS A 103 10.69 7.25 8.82
C LYS A 103 11.65 7.45 9.99
N ALA A 104 12.88 7.82 9.68
CA ALA A 104 13.90 8.07 10.71
C ALA A 104 14.11 9.56 11.03
N GLY A 105 13.53 10.48 10.25
CA GLY A 105 13.71 11.92 10.39
C GLY A 105 12.39 12.69 10.27
N ASP A 106 12.44 13.98 10.54
CA ASP A 106 11.31 14.92 10.64
C ASP A 106 11.20 15.89 9.45
N GLU A 107 12.22 15.96 8.59
CA GLU A 107 12.21 16.82 7.39
C GLU A 107 11.35 16.28 6.23
N VAL A 108 10.79 15.08 6.36
CA VAL A 108 9.94 14.47 5.31
C VAL A 108 8.52 15.04 5.45
N PRO A 109 7.92 15.63 4.40
CA PRO A 109 6.56 16.17 4.49
C PRO A 109 5.51 15.14 4.90
N GLY A 110 4.54 15.54 5.72
CA GLY A 110 3.44 14.70 6.18
C GLY A 110 3.85 13.55 7.11
N VAL A 111 5.02 13.62 7.76
CA VAL A 111 5.34 12.70 8.84
C VAL A 111 4.60 13.04 10.12
N GLY A 112 4.22 12.01 10.86
CA GLY A 112 3.55 12.14 12.14
C GLY A 112 3.62 10.85 12.95
N HIS A 113 2.94 10.88 14.09
CA HIS A 113 2.77 9.74 14.98
C HIS A 113 1.48 9.00 14.64
N PHE A 114 1.59 7.82 14.04
CA PHE A 114 0.45 7.00 13.63
C PHE A 114 0.44 5.67 14.38
N TYR A 115 -0.73 5.23 14.81
CA TYR A 115 -0.87 3.94 15.50
C TYR A 115 -0.86 2.81 14.48
N ASP A 116 0.13 1.93 14.56
CA ASP A 116 0.22 0.73 13.72
C ASP A 116 -0.44 -0.45 14.45
N HIS A 117 -1.56 -0.91 13.92
CA HIS A 117 -2.27 -2.07 14.46
C HIS A 117 -1.51 -3.39 14.30
N ALA A 118 -0.58 -3.50 13.35
CA ALA A 118 0.24 -4.69 13.14
C ALA A 118 1.34 -4.83 14.20
N GLU A 119 1.97 -3.71 14.57
CA GLU A 119 3.01 -3.67 15.62
C GLU A 119 2.41 -3.48 17.03
N GLY A 120 1.19 -2.95 17.11
CA GLY A 120 0.51 -2.67 18.38
C GLY A 120 1.09 -1.45 19.12
N ASP A 121 1.72 -0.53 18.39
CA ASP A 121 2.39 0.66 18.93
C ASP A 121 2.25 1.85 17.98
N THR A 122 2.54 3.05 18.49
CA THR A 122 2.61 4.28 17.71
C THR A 122 3.99 4.41 17.08
N VAL A 123 4.03 4.54 15.75
CA VAL A 123 5.27 4.68 14.98
C VAL A 123 5.38 6.08 14.37
N TRP A 124 6.61 6.51 14.12
CA TRP A 124 6.90 7.76 13.41
C TRP A 124 7.01 7.46 11.91
N GLY A 125 6.13 8.02 11.10
CA GLY A 125 6.07 7.66 9.68
C GLY A 125 5.17 8.58 8.85
N GLN A 126 4.98 8.21 7.58
CA GLN A 126 3.92 8.76 6.71
C GLN A 126 2.80 7.73 6.59
N ASP A 127 1.57 8.20 6.58
CA ASP A 127 0.38 7.35 6.43
C ASP A 127 -0.23 7.57 5.05
N LEU A 128 -0.38 6.51 4.28
CA LEU A 128 -0.78 6.57 2.87
C LEU A 128 -2.09 5.82 2.67
N ILE A 129 -3.12 6.54 2.22
CA ILE A 129 -4.40 5.95 1.81
C ILE A 129 -4.31 5.67 0.32
N TYR A 130 -4.66 4.46 -0.12
CA TYR A 130 -4.49 4.09 -1.53
C TYR A 130 -5.64 3.26 -2.07
N ALA A 131 -5.83 3.37 -3.39
CA ALA A 131 -6.61 2.43 -4.17
C ALA A 131 -5.70 1.52 -4.99
N PHE A 132 -6.01 0.23 -5.02
CA PHE A 132 -5.26 -0.77 -5.76
C PHE A 132 -6.19 -1.62 -6.61
N TYR A 133 -5.86 -1.80 -7.88
CA TYR A 133 -6.59 -2.72 -8.75
C TYR A 133 -6.00 -4.13 -8.64
N ALA A 134 -6.85 -5.16 -8.61
CA ALA A 134 -6.43 -6.55 -8.71
C ALA A 134 -7.45 -7.43 -9.43
N ASP A 135 -6.97 -8.29 -10.32
CA ASP A 135 -7.72 -9.42 -10.89
C ASP A 135 -6.87 -10.70 -10.92
N ASP A 136 -7.26 -11.68 -11.73
CA ASP A 136 -6.57 -12.96 -11.89
C ASP A 136 -5.24 -12.86 -12.67
N LYS A 137 -5.01 -11.77 -13.40
CA LYS A 137 -3.87 -11.57 -14.31
C LYS A 137 -2.87 -10.56 -13.78
N THR A 138 -3.37 -9.48 -13.19
CA THR A 138 -2.57 -8.30 -12.86
C THR A 138 -3.07 -7.61 -11.60
N ALA A 139 -2.16 -6.84 -11.01
CA ALA A 139 -2.49 -5.99 -9.87
C ALA A 139 -1.55 -4.78 -9.85
N TYR A 140 -2.10 -3.58 -9.66
CA TYR A 140 -1.32 -2.34 -9.67
C TYR A 140 -2.03 -1.20 -8.94
N PRO A 141 -1.28 -0.21 -8.40
CA PRO A 141 -1.87 0.93 -7.71
C PRO A 141 -2.64 1.80 -8.69
N LEU A 142 -3.81 2.27 -8.27
CA LEU A 142 -4.64 3.20 -9.02
C LEU A 142 -4.30 4.64 -8.67
N THR A 143 -4.38 4.98 -7.38
CA THR A 143 -4.11 6.33 -6.87
C THR A 143 -3.73 6.26 -5.39
N ILE A 144 -3.13 7.32 -4.86
CA ILE A 144 -2.64 7.43 -3.48
C ILE A 144 -2.91 8.82 -2.92
N ARG A 145 -3.13 8.92 -1.62
CA ARG A 145 -3.25 10.15 -0.85
C ARG A 145 -2.39 10.07 0.40
N LEU A 146 -1.73 11.17 0.73
CA LEU A 146 -0.98 11.31 1.96
C LEU A 146 -1.95 11.78 3.06
N TYR A 147 -2.06 11.00 4.13
CA TYR A 147 -2.80 11.43 5.32
C TYR A 147 -1.88 12.25 6.21
N GLU A 148 -2.26 13.50 6.45
CA GLU A 148 -1.56 14.40 7.35
C GLU A 148 -2.21 14.39 8.73
N GLN A 149 -1.40 14.20 9.77
CA GLN A 149 -1.88 14.21 11.14
C GLN A 149 -2.38 15.61 11.51
N GLN A 150 -3.51 15.66 12.22
CA GLN A 150 -4.10 16.89 12.73
C GLN A 150 -3.07 17.73 13.51
N ASP A 151 -2.96 19.01 13.16
CA ASP A 151 -2.59 20.03 14.13
C ASP A 151 -3.84 20.34 14.97
N GLU A 152 -3.72 20.38 16.29
CA GLU A 152 -4.85 20.65 17.21
C GLU A 152 -5.54 22.00 16.90
N ASN A 153 -4.88 22.88 16.16
CA ASN A 153 -5.38 24.19 15.76
C ASN A 153 -6.05 24.24 14.38
N ASP A 154 -5.98 23.17 13.59
CA ASP A 154 -6.54 23.13 12.23
C ASP A 154 -7.82 22.28 12.15
N GLN A 155 -8.95 22.99 12.05
CA GLN A 155 -10.28 22.38 11.93
C GLN A 155 -10.61 21.94 10.50
N ASN A 156 -9.77 22.25 9.51
CA ASN A 156 -10.00 21.96 8.09
C ASN A 156 -8.99 20.96 7.55
N HIS A 157 -8.99 19.75 8.11
CA HIS A 157 -8.16 18.65 7.66
C HIS A 157 -9.03 17.48 7.20
N ASP A 158 -8.57 16.75 6.20
CA ASP A 158 -9.24 15.55 5.71
C ASP A 158 -8.96 14.37 6.64
N THR A 159 -10.01 13.66 7.03
CA THR A 159 -9.86 12.35 7.67
C THR A 159 -9.43 11.30 6.64
N LYS A 160 -8.93 10.15 7.09
CA LYS A 160 -8.71 9.00 6.20
C LYS A 160 -9.94 8.61 5.38
N TYR A 161 -11.14 8.85 5.92
CA TYR A 161 -12.40 8.58 5.23
C TYR A 161 -12.70 9.63 4.16
N ASP A 162 -12.34 10.89 4.38
CA ASP A 162 -12.44 11.94 3.38
C ASP A 162 -11.53 11.62 2.20
N LEU A 163 -10.28 11.27 2.47
CA LEU A 163 -9.32 10.84 1.43
C LEU A 163 -9.79 9.59 0.69
N ALA A 164 -10.35 8.60 1.38
CA ALA A 164 -10.91 7.41 0.73
C ALA A 164 -12.11 7.75 -0.18
N ARG A 165 -12.95 8.72 0.22
CA ARG A 165 -14.07 9.20 -0.62
C ARG A 165 -13.55 9.98 -1.81
N GLU A 166 -12.56 10.85 -1.64
CA GLU A 166 -11.91 11.57 -2.72
C GLU A 166 -11.32 10.60 -3.76
N ILE A 167 -10.66 9.53 -3.31
CA ILE A 167 -10.19 8.45 -4.19
C ILE A 167 -11.36 7.82 -4.95
N VAL A 168 -12.49 7.53 -4.29
CA VAL A 168 -13.68 6.98 -4.98
C VAL A 168 -14.18 7.98 -6.04
N THR A 169 -14.24 9.27 -5.72
CA THR A 169 -14.63 10.36 -6.64
C THR A 169 -13.72 10.38 -7.87
N GLU A 170 -12.40 10.49 -7.68
CA GLU A 170 -11.40 10.49 -8.76
C GLU A 170 -11.60 9.26 -9.66
N LEU A 171 -11.72 8.08 -9.07
CA LEU A 171 -11.89 6.84 -9.82
C LEU A 171 -13.21 6.77 -10.59
N GLN A 172 -14.27 7.43 -10.14
CA GLN A 172 -15.58 7.37 -10.80
C GLN A 172 -15.78 8.48 -11.82
N GLU A 173 -15.35 9.69 -11.50
CA GLU A 173 -15.66 10.90 -12.27
C GLU A 173 -14.59 11.25 -13.28
N GLU A 174 -13.32 10.95 -12.97
CA GLU A 174 -12.17 11.35 -13.79
C GLU A 174 -11.59 10.14 -14.55
N VAL A 175 -11.42 9.02 -13.85
CA VAL A 175 -10.83 7.80 -14.43
C VAL A 175 -11.88 6.90 -15.12
N ASP A 176 -13.17 7.08 -14.83
CA ASP A 176 -14.30 6.28 -15.35
C ASP A 176 -14.11 4.76 -15.13
N VAL A 177 -13.92 4.35 -13.87
CA VAL A 177 -13.75 2.94 -13.53
C VAL A 177 -15.09 2.20 -13.62
N ARG A 178 -15.34 1.56 -14.78
CA ARG A 178 -16.69 1.21 -15.21
C ARG A 178 -17.46 0.23 -14.30
N ARG A 179 -16.90 -0.86 -13.77
CA ARG A 179 -17.69 -1.87 -12.99
C ARG A 179 -16.86 -2.73 -12.04
N HIS A 180 -16.24 -2.14 -11.02
CA HIS A 180 -15.47 -2.90 -10.06
C HIS A 180 -16.15 -2.91 -8.69
N THR A 181 -16.02 -4.05 -8.02
CA THR A 181 -16.43 -4.21 -6.63
C THR A 181 -15.32 -3.68 -5.73
N TYR A 182 -15.67 -2.84 -4.76
CA TYR A 182 -14.73 -2.33 -3.78
C TYR A 182 -14.49 -3.34 -2.67
N LEU A 183 -13.24 -3.56 -2.31
CA LEU A 183 -12.81 -4.34 -1.16
C LEU A 183 -12.16 -3.40 -0.16
N PHE A 184 -12.60 -3.46 1.09
CA PHE A 184 -11.96 -2.71 2.15
C PHE A 184 -12.15 -3.41 3.50
N ASP A 185 -11.31 -3.03 4.44
CA ASP A 185 -11.34 -3.60 5.77
C ASP A 185 -12.48 -3.00 6.63
N SER A 186 -12.59 -3.47 7.86
CA SER A 186 -13.63 -3.01 8.77
C SER A 186 -13.48 -1.56 9.26
N TRP A 187 -12.27 -1.00 9.16
CA TRP A 187 -11.97 0.36 9.57
C TRP A 187 -12.66 1.33 8.63
N PHE A 188 -12.47 1.16 7.32
CA PHE A 188 -13.09 1.99 6.28
C PHE A 188 -14.62 1.86 6.20
N ALA A 189 -15.22 0.86 6.84
CA ALA A 189 -16.67 0.67 6.87
C ALA A 189 -17.38 1.34 8.05
N HIS A 190 -16.65 1.78 9.08
CA HIS A 190 -17.26 2.21 10.33
C HIS A 190 -17.40 3.73 10.43
N ASP A 191 -18.65 4.21 10.53
CA ASP A 191 -18.99 5.63 10.70
C ASP A 191 -18.33 6.57 9.66
N SER A 192 -17.86 5.99 8.55
CA SER A 192 -17.15 6.68 7.47
C SER A 192 -18.09 7.22 6.39
N GLY A 193 -19.29 6.63 6.28
CA GLY A 193 -20.20 6.84 5.15
C GLY A 193 -19.64 6.33 3.81
N LEU A 194 -18.50 5.62 3.81
CA LEU A 194 -17.87 5.11 2.60
C LEU A 194 -18.73 4.07 1.86
N PRO A 195 -19.37 3.09 2.54
CA PRO A 195 -20.27 2.14 1.86
C PRO A 195 -21.41 2.85 1.12
N GLU A 196 -22.09 3.79 1.78
CA GLU A 196 -23.17 4.58 1.19
C GLU A 196 -22.66 5.46 0.02
N TYR A 197 -21.45 5.99 0.15
CA TYR A 197 -20.81 6.78 -0.91
C TYR A 197 -20.51 5.94 -2.16
N ILE A 198 -19.94 4.74 -1.99
CA ILE A 198 -19.70 3.79 -3.08
C ILE A 198 -21.02 3.37 -3.75
N GLU A 199 -22.06 3.10 -2.96
CA GLU A 199 -23.38 2.76 -3.48
C GLU A 199 -24.03 3.88 -4.28
N SER A 200 -23.74 5.16 -3.97
CA SER A 200 -24.25 6.30 -4.72
C SER A 200 -23.78 6.31 -6.19
N TYR A 201 -22.60 5.73 -6.47
CA TYR A 201 -22.09 5.49 -7.82
C TYR A 201 -22.57 4.16 -8.44
N SER A 202 -23.57 3.50 -7.82
CA SER A 202 -24.08 2.19 -8.24
C SER A 202 -22.98 1.10 -8.31
N LYS A 203 -22.04 1.14 -7.36
CA LYS A 203 -20.97 0.14 -7.23
C LYS A 203 -21.24 -0.82 -6.07
N ASP A 204 -20.71 -2.02 -6.23
CA ASP A 204 -20.76 -3.07 -5.21
C ASP A 204 -19.56 -2.97 -4.27
N TRP A 205 -19.69 -3.51 -3.06
CA TRP A 205 -18.59 -3.60 -2.11
C TRP A 205 -18.63 -4.87 -1.27
N ILE A 206 -17.45 -5.27 -0.80
CA ILE A 206 -17.22 -6.37 0.13
C ILE A 206 -16.36 -5.87 1.27
N VAL A 207 -16.81 -6.12 2.49
CA VAL A 207 -16.10 -5.73 3.70
C VAL A 207 -15.87 -6.93 4.61
N ARG A 208 -14.76 -6.89 5.35
CA ARG A 208 -14.62 -7.69 6.57
C ARG A 208 -15.40 -7.04 7.71
N LEU A 209 -16.31 -7.78 8.34
CA LEU A 209 -17.01 -7.29 9.54
C LEU A 209 -16.16 -7.52 10.80
N ARG A 210 -16.10 -6.51 11.69
CA ARG A 210 -15.60 -6.72 13.06
C ARG A 210 -16.57 -7.57 13.86
N SER A 211 -16.03 -8.40 14.75
CA SER A 211 -16.78 -9.36 15.57
C SER A 211 -17.78 -8.72 16.54
N ASN A 212 -17.59 -7.44 16.89
CA ASN A 212 -18.46 -6.67 17.78
C ASN A 212 -19.61 -5.94 17.04
N ARG A 213 -19.85 -6.22 15.76
CA ARG A 213 -20.90 -5.56 14.98
C ARG A 213 -22.25 -6.28 15.12
N GLN A 214 -23.30 -5.49 15.31
CA GLN A 214 -24.69 -5.95 15.19
C GLN A 214 -25.11 -5.77 13.74
N VAL A 215 -25.57 -6.84 13.11
CA VAL A 215 -26.12 -6.79 11.75
C VAL A 215 -27.62 -6.98 11.87
N THR A 216 -28.40 -6.24 11.10
CA THR A 216 -29.83 -6.53 10.91
C THR A 216 -30.04 -7.03 9.49
N TYR A 217 -30.77 -8.14 9.34
CA TYR A 217 -31.13 -8.73 8.06
C TYR A 217 -32.66 -8.86 8.00
N GLY A 218 -33.28 -8.32 6.94
CA GLY A 218 -34.73 -8.43 6.77
C GLY A 218 -35.58 -7.76 7.86
N GLY A 219 -35.02 -6.77 8.58
CA GLY A 219 -35.70 -6.12 9.71
C GLY A 219 -35.53 -6.83 11.05
N GLU A 220 -34.84 -7.97 11.09
CA GLU A 220 -34.50 -8.68 12.31
C GLU A 220 -33.03 -8.49 12.66
N ALA A 221 -32.72 -8.37 13.95
CA ALA A 221 -31.34 -8.38 14.42
C ALA A 221 -30.71 -9.76 14.15
N ALA A 222 -29.81 -9.83 13.17
CA ALA A 222 -28.87 -10.93 13.04
C ALA A 222 -27.82 -10.77 14.16
N ALA A 223 -28.20 -11.24 15.35
CA ALA A 223 -27.35 -11.21 16.54
C ALA A 223 -25.98 -11.80 16.23
N SER A 224 -24.91 -11.00 16.37
CA SER A 224 -23.47 -11.38 16.31
C SER A 224 -23.26 -12.77 15.72
N MET A 225 -23.61 -12.92 14.43
CA MET A 225 -23.61 -14.25 13.85
C MET A 225 -22.15 -14.56 13.57
N ARG A 226 -21.56 -15.36 14.44
CA ARG A 226 -20.42 -16.21 14.10
C ARG A 226 -20.87 -16.94 12.83
N LEU A 227 -20.45 -16.44 11.66
CA LEU A 227 -20.67 -17.07 10.37
C LEU A 227 -19.84 -18.37 10.34
N GLN A 228 -20.30 -19.37 11.08
CA GLN A 228 -19.78 -20.71 11.13
C GLN A 228 -20.55 -21.55 10.12
N SER A 229 -19.86 -21.86 9.02
CA SER A 229 -19.99 -23.08 8.22
C SER A 229 -21.41 -23.62 8.00
N ALA A 230 -21.99 -23.33 6.84
CA ALA A 230 -23.07 -24.13 6.28
C ALA A 230 -22.94 -24.25 4.76
N SER A 231 -22.02 -25.09 4.28
CA SER A 231 -22.35 -26.16 3.31
C SER A 231 -21.08 -26.82 2.78
N THR A 232 -20.95 -28.11 3.09
CA THR A 232 -20.06 -29.07 2.44
C THR A 232 -20.39 -29.18 0.95
N ARG A 233 -19.74 -28.36 0.12
CA ARG A 233 -19.24 -28.64 -1.24
C ARG A 233 -18.71 -27.34 -1.82
N THR A 234 -17.40 -27.31 -2.06
CA THR A 234 -16.61 -26.34 -2.85
C THR A 234 -17.39 -25.14 -3.39
N SER A 235 -17.49 -24.09 -2.59
CA SER A 235 -17.79 -22.69 -2.98
C SER A 235 -17.63 -21.85 -1.72
N ALA A 236 -16.80 -20.82 -1.76
CA ALA A 236 -16.72 -19.83 -0.69
C ALA A 236 -18.13 -19.22 -0.50
N MET A 237 -18.68 -19.27 0.72
CA MET A 237 -19.94 -18.58 1.02
C MET A 237 -19.70 -17.06 1.02
N SER A 238 -19.85 -16.44 -0.15
CA SER A 238 -20.27 -15.06 -0.27
C SER A 238 -21.76 -15.01 0.08
N MET A 239 -22.15 -14.27 1.12
CA MET A 239 -23.54 -13.85 1.25
C MET A 239 -23.77 -12.71 0.26
N THR A 240 -24.03 -13.04 -1.00
CA THR A 240 -24.36 -12.06 -2.04
C THR A 240 -25.85 -11.73 -1.93
N THR A 241 -26.20 -10.52 -1.47
CA THR A 241 -27.59 -10.04 -1.56
C THR A 241 -27.74 -9.11 -2.75
N PRO A 242 -28.56 -9.44 -3.78
CA PRO A 242 -29.04 -8.44 -4.71
C PRO A 242 -30.07 -7.57 -3.98
N THR A 243 -29.73 -6.32 -3.71
CA THR A 243 -30.70 -5.32 -3.25
C THR A 243 -31.01 -4.36 -4.38
N ARG A 244 -32.07 -3.55 -4.22
CA ARG A 244 -32.72 -2.73 -5.26
C ARG A 244 -31.79 -1.70 -5.93
N SER A 245 -30.54 -1.56 -5.47
CA SER A 245 -29.48 -0.70 -6.02
C SER A 245 -28.04 -1.32 -6.04
N GLY A 246 -27.82 -2.59 -5.67
CA GLY A 246 -26.47 -3.20 -5.68
C GLY A 246 -26.32 -4.52 -4.90
N ARG A 247 -25.21 -5.25 -5.12
CA ARG A 247 -24.80 -6.46 -4.39
C ARG A 247 -23.90 -6.13 -3.20
N ARG A 248 -24.36 -6.48 -1.99
CA ARG A 248 -23.55 -6.44 -0.75
C ARG A 248 -23.04 -7.84 -0.43
N SER A 249 -21.77 -7.99 -0.05
CA SER A 249 -21.22 -9.27 0.45
C SER A 249 -20.32 -9.09 1.67
N PHE A 250 -20.33 -10.08 2.56
CA PHE A 250 -19.52 -10.11 3.78
C PHE A 250 -18.64 -11.37 3.83
N LEU A 251 -17.38 -11.21 4.24
CA LEU A 251 -16.44 -12.33 4.42
C LEU A 251 -16.29 -12.71 5.90
N SER A 252 -16.41 -14.00 6.20
CA SER A 252 -16.20 -14.58 7.55
C SER A 252 -14.75 -15.07 7.72
N PRO A 253 -14.10 -14.85 8.88
CA PRO A 253 -12.74 -15.31 9.12
C PRO A 253 -12.74 -16.79 9.52
N ASN A 254 -12.49 -17.69 8.57
CA ASN A 254 -12.06 -19.05 8.87
C ASN A 254 -11.14 -19.58 7.76
N TRP A 255 -9.87 -19.20 7.80
CA TRP A 255 -8.81 -19.96 7.14
C TRP A 255 -8.36 -21.04 8.12
N GLY A 256 -8.57 -22.31 7.76
CA GLY A 256 -8.02 -23.43 8.49
C GLY A 256 -6.50 -23.26 8.61
N THR A 257 -5.98 -23.54 9.80
CA THR A 257 -4.55 -23.57 10.12
C THR A 257 -3.85 -24.66 9.32
N GLY A 258 -3.55 -24.39 8.04
CA GLY A 258 -2.58 -25.14 7.26
C GLY A 258 -1.18 -24.72 7.69
N SER A 259 -0.45 -25.61 8.35
CA SER A 259 0.92 -25.34 8.76
C SER A 259 1.80 -25.00 7.56
N TRP A 260 2.27 -23.76 7.49
CA TRP A 260 3.41 -23.40 6.65
C TRP A 260 4.69 -23.83 7.37
N SER A 261 5.15 -25.06 7.13
CA SER A 261 6.51 -25.46 7.46
C SER A 261 7.48 -24.79 6.47
N SER A 262 8.09 -23.68 6.88
CA SER A 262 9.21 -23.06 6.17
C SER A 262 10.47 -23.94 6.26
N PRO A 263 11.12 -24.31 5.14
CA PRO A 263 12.44 -24.90 5.18
C PRO A 263 13.49 -23.78 5.27
N ARG A 264 13.86 -23.38 6.49
CA ARG A 264 15.14 -22.68 6.73
C ARG A 264 15.92 -23.35 7.85
N LYS A 265 16.92 -24.13 7.43
CA LYS A 265 18.10 -24.47 8.23
C LYS A 265 18.70 -23.19 8.80
N ARG A 266 18.75 -23.06 10.12
CA ARG A 266 19.81 -22.31 10.81
C ARG A 266 20.75 -23.34 11.45
N PRO A 267 22.08 -23.21 11.29
CA PRO A 267 23.01 -24.12 11.93
C PRO A 267 22.98 -23.91 13.45
N THR A 268 22.78 -25.02 14.16
CA THR A 268 22.89 -25.14 15.61
C THR A 268 24.28 -24.67 16.05
N LYS A 269 24.33 -23.66 16.92
CA LYS A 269 25.53 -23.35 17.71
C LYS A 269 25.82 -24.55 18.62
N MET A 270 26.83 -25.33 18.24
CA MET A 270 27.43 -26.38 19.06
C MET A 270 27.91 -25.76 20.39
N LYS A 271 27.27 -26.16 21.50
CA LYS A 271 27.84 -25.99 22.84
C LYS A 271 29.13 -26.81 22.90
N ARG A 272 30.28 -26.16 22.77
CA ARG A 272 31.57 -26.73 23.18
C ARG A 272 31.65 -26.65 24.71
N SER A 273 31.45 -27.77 25.38
CA SER A 273 31.93 -27.97 26.75
C SER A 273 33.46 -27.92 26.72
N ARG A 274 34.04 -26.85 27.25
CA ARG A 274 35.45 -26.82 27.64
C ARG A 274 35.50 -27.02 29.14
N SER A 275 35.86 -28.24 29.53
CA SER A 275 36.51 -28.54 30.80
C SER A 275 37.82 -27.76 30.88
N SER A 276 37.96 -26.88 31.87
CA SER A 276 39.24 -26.29 32.25
C SER A 276 39.71 -26.91 33.57
N PRO A 277 40.97 -27.34 33.67
CA PRO A 277 41.52 -27.94 34.88
C PRO A 277 41.94 -26.89 35.90
N SER A 278 41.92 -27.32 37.16
CA SER A 278 42.39 -26.63 38.37
C SER A 278 43.78 -26.02 38.22
N LEU A 279 43.97 -24.78 38.69
CA LEU A 279 45.26 -24.32 39.20
C LEU A 279 45.05 -23.33 40.34
N ARG A 280 45.46 -23.80 41.52
CA ARG A 280 45.47 -23.18 42.83
C ARG A 280 46.74 -22.32 42.92
N LYS A 281 46.63 -21.02 43.20
CA LYS A 281 47.75 -20.25 43.78
C LYS A 281 47.24 -19.32 44.87
N LYS A 282 47.62 -19.66 46.11
CA LYS A 282 47.49 -18.83 47.30
C LYS A 282 48.61 -17.79 47.31
N SER A 283 48.22 -16.61 47.77
CA SER A 283 49.03 -15.50 48.27
C SER A 283 50.13 -15.95 49.25
N THR A 284 51.31 -15.34 49.14
CA THR A 284 52.23 -15.07 50.25
C THR A 284 52.99 -13.75 50.02
N HIS A 285 53.33 -13.12 51.14
CA HIS A 285 53.77 -11.74 51.38
C HIS A 285 55.04 -11.20 50.67
N ARG A 286 55.03 -9.84 50.60
CA ARG A 286 56.12 -8.81 50.66
C ARG A 286 57.39 -9.22 51.45
N PRO A 287 58.56 -8.54 51.28
CA PRO A 287 58.71 -7.08 51.47
C PRO A 287 59.76 -6.33 50.60
N SER A 288 59.81 -5.02 50.85
CA SER A 288 60.84 -3.97 50.58
C SER A 288 62.22 -4.45 50.13
N THR A 289 62.94 -3.80 49.22
CA THR A 289 63.20 -2.36 48.99
C THR A 289 63.38 -2.05 47.52
#